data_AF-A0A6N9BCR4-F1
#
_entry.id   AF-A0A6N9BCR4-F1
#
_cell.length_a   1.000
_cell.length_b   1.000
_cell.length_c   1.000
_cell.angle_alpha   90.00
_cell.angle_beta   90.00
_cell.angle_gamma   90.00
#
_symmetry.space_group_name_H-M   'P 1'
#
loop_
_entity.id
_entity.type
_entity.pdbx_description
1 polymer ?
#
loop_
_entity_poly.entity_id
_entity_poly.type
_entity_poly.pdbx_seq_one_letter_code
_entity_poly.pdbx_strand_id
1 'polypeptide(L)' 'PALMAALPGPAEPAEALGWNGDALEAEAFAYLAARRLKNLPASFPGTTGCPAPMTAGRLFAP' A
#
# COMPACT_ATOMS: atom_id res chain seq x y z
N PRO A 1 17.32 -18.11 3.31
CA PRO A 1 17.59 -17.43 4.60
C PRO A 1 16.49 -17.76 5.63
N ALA A 2 16.67 -17.44 6.92
CA ALA A 2 15.80 -17.91 8.01
C ALA A 2 14.29 -17.72 7.77
N LEU A 3 13.88 -16.57 7.19
CA LEU A 3 12.48 -16.30 6.83
C LEU A 3 11.91 -17.33 5.84
N MET A 4 12.67 -17.67 4.80
CA MET A 4 12.25 -18.63 3.76
C MET A 4 12.11 -20.06 4.31
N ALA A 5 12.88 -20.40 5.34
CA ALA A 5 12.79 -21.71 5.99
C ALA A 5 11.58 -21.83 6.94
N ALA A 6 11.02 -20.69 7.37
CA ALA A 6 9.89 -20.63 8.30
C ALA A 6 8.53 -20.52 7.60
N LEU A 7 8.50 -20.24 6.28
CA LEU A 7 7.28 -20.07 5.52
C LEU A 7 6.87 -21.38 4.82
N PRO A 8 5.56 -21.71 4.77
CA PRO A 8 5.06 -22.90 4.07
C PRO A 8 5.10 -22.78 2.53
N GLY A 9 5.50 -21.62 2.00
CA GLY A 9 5.57 -21.35 0.56
C GLY A 9 6.80 -20.50 0.22
N PRO A 10 7.12 -20.38 -1.09
CA PRO A 10 8.22 -19.54 -1.54
C PRO A 10 7.91 -18.08 -1.21
N ALA A 11 8.92 -17.33 -0.78
CA ALA A 11 8.85 -15.87 -0.78
C ALA A 11 9.87 -15.33 -1.77
N GLU A 12 9.41 -14.37 -2.57
CA GLU A 12 10.14 -13.77 -3.67
C GLU A 12 10.29 -12.27 -3.43
N PRO A 13 11.36 -11.65 -3.94
CA PRO A 13 11.52 -10.21 -3.89
C PRO A 13 10.48 -9.52 -4.78
N ALA A 14 10.14 -8.26 -4.47
CA ALA A 14 9.21 -7.46 -5.28
C ALA A 14 9.70 -7.29 -6.73
N GLU A 15 11.01 -7.31 -6.94
CA GLU A 15 11.69 -7.26 -8.23
C GLU A 15 11.31 -8.42 -9.15
N ALA A 16 10.88 -9.56 -8.61
CA ALA A 16 10.36 -10.67 -9.42
C ALA A 16 9.10 -10.28 -10.22
N LEU A 17 8.36 -9.26 -9.75
CA LEU A 17 7.21 -8.66 -10.44
C LEU A 17 7.59 -7.40 -11.24
N GLY A 18 8.88 -7.09 -11.35
CA GLY A 18 9.39 -5.89 -12.03
C GLY A 18 9.21 -4.59 -11.23
N TRP A 19 8.95 -4.69 -9.93
CA TRP A 19 8.81 -3.52 -9.05
C TRP A 19 10.16 -3.13 -8.44
N ASN A 20 10.30 -1.86 -8.09
CA ASN A 20 11.43 -1.40 -7.28
C ASN A 20 11.05 -1.49 -5.80
N GLY A 21 11.52 -2.51 -5.09
CA GLY A 21 11.21 -2.75 -3.69
C GLY A 21 11.61 -1.60 -2.77
N ASP A 22 12.72 -0.92 -3.07
CA ASP A 22 13.23 0.21 -2.29
C ASP A 22 12.32 1.45 -2.38
N ALA A 23 11.58 1.61 -3.48
CA ALA A 23 10.70 2.74 -3.71
C ALA A 23 9.22 2.45 -3.38
N LEU A 24 8.87 1.18 -3.14
CA LEU A 24 7.48 0.72 -3.10
C LEU A 24 6.61 1.47 -2.08
N GLU A 25 7.13 1.74 -0.88
CA GLU A 25 6.39 2.46 0.16
C GLU A 25 6.14 3.93 -0.25
N ALA A 26 7.14 4.58 -0.85
CA ALA A 26 6.98 5.96 -1.35
C ALA A 26 5.94 6.04 -2.47
N GLU A 27 5.95 5.07 -3.39
CA GLU A 27 4.93 4.96 -4.45
C GLU A 27 3.53 4.71 -3.88
N ALA A 28 3.41 3.90 -2.82
CA ALA A 28 2.14 3.69 -2.13
C ALA A 28 1.59 5.00 -1.54
N PHE A 29 2.43 5.83 -0.91
CA PHE A 29 2.01 7.16 -0.44
C PHE A 29 1.61 8.10 -1.60
N ALA A 30 2.35 8.09 -2.71
CA ALA A 30 2.00 8.87 -3.90
C ALA A 30 0.63 8.45 -4.46
N TYR A 31 0.35 7.15 -4.50
CA TYR A 31 -0.94 6.62 -4.90
C TYR A 31 -2.07 7.08 -3.97
N LEU A 32 -1.86 7.06 -2.65
CA LEU A 32 -2.82 7.56 -1.67
C LEU A 32 -3.11 9.06 -1.87
N ALA A 33 -2.08 9.87 -2.14
CA ALA A 33 -2.23 11.28 -2.46
C ALA A 33 -3.06 11.50 -3.74
N ALA A 34 -2.78 10.74 -4.80
CA ALA A 34 -3.55 10.78 -6.05
C ALA A 34 -5.03 10.39 -5.84
N ARG A 35 -5.31 9.41 -4.97
CA ARG A 35 -6.68 9.04 -4.58
C ARG A 35 -7.36 10.15 -3.79
N ARG A 36 -6.65 10.84 -2.89
CA ARG A 36 -7.21 12.00 -2.17
C ARG A 36 -7.61 13.12 -3.14
N LEU A 37 -6.76 13.44 -4.12
CA LEU A 37 -7.08 14.43 -5.16
C LEU A 37 -8.34 14.08 -5.96
N LYS A 38 -8.60 12.79 -6.15
CA LYS A 38 -9.80 12.26 -6.84
C LYS A 38 -10.96 11.92 -5.89
N ASN A 39 -10.83 12.21 -4.60
CA ASN A 39 -11.78 11.86 -3.54
C ASN A 39 -12.20 10.37 -3.54
N LEU A 40 -11.25 9.47 -3.83
CA LEU A 40 -11.47 8.01 -3.85
C LEU A 40 -11.15 7.35 -2.50
N PRO A 41 -11.85 6.27 -2.11
CA PRO A 41 -11.57 5.54 -0.87
C PRO A 41 -10.14 5.01 -0.80
N ALA A 42 -9.47 5.10 0.34
CA ALA A 42 -8.11 4.60 0.57
C ALA A 42 -8.04 3.52 1.66
N SER A 43 -9.03 3.49 2.55
CA SER A 43 -9.17 2.47 3.60
C SER A 43 -10.43 1.64 3.35
N PHE A 44 -10.36 0.33 3.61
CA PHE A 44 -11.47 -0.59 3.36
C PHE A 44 -11.74 -1.47 4.59
N PRO A 45 -13.01 -1.90 4.82
CA PRO A 45 -13.35 -2.68 6.01
C PRO A 45 -12.53 -3.96 6.17
N GLY A 46 -12.25 -4.65 5.06
CA GLY A 46 -11.51 -5.92 5.07
C GLY A 46 -10.04 -5.82 5.45
N THR A 47 -9.44 -4.63 5.41
CA THR A 47 -8.03 -4.43 5.78
C THR A 47 -7.87 -3.73 7.13
N THR A 48 -8.67 -2.69 7.40
CA THR A 48 -8.50 -1.85 8.62
C THR A 48 -9.69 -1.88 9.57
N GLY A 49 -10.80 -2.54 9.23
CA GLY A 49 -12.03 -2.51 10.02
C GLY A 49 -12.80 -1.19 10.00
N CYS A 50 -12.52 -0.28 9.06
CA CYS A 50 -13.30 0.95 8.93
C CYS A 50 -14.77 0.63 8.54
N PRO A 51 -15.76 1.44 8.95
CA PRO A 51 -17.19 1.09 8.81
C PRO A 51 -17.69 0.98 7.36
N ALA A 52 -17.01 1.64 6.42
CA ALA A 52 -17.27 1.60 4.98
C ALA A 52 -15.96 1.97 4.24
N PRO A 53 -15.88 1.86 2.90
CA PRO A 53 -14.76 2.44 2.16
C PRO A 53 -14.60 3.94 2.45
N MET A 54 -13.44 4.34 2.97
CA MET A 54 -13.20 5.71 3.46
C MET A 54 -12.03 6.37 2.74
N THR A 55 -12.17 7.64 2.37
CA THR A 55 -11.05 8.47 1.88
C THR A 55 -10.05 8.71 3.01
N ALA A 56 -8.76 8.83 2.68
CA ALA A 56 -7.71 9.17 3.64
C ALA A 56 -6.94 10.43 3.20
N GLY A 57 -6.16 11.00 4.12
CA GLY A 57 -5.34 12.19 3.88
C GLY A 57 -6.11 13.51 3.90
N ARG A 58 -5.37 14.61 3.93
CA ARG A 58 -5.87 15.98 3.86
C ARG A 58 -5.04 16.76 2.85
N LEU A 59 -5.68 17.66 2.10
CA LEU A 59 -4.97 18.62 1.26
C LEU A 59 -4.56 19.79 2.13
N PHE A 60 -3.27 20.10 2.12
CA PHE A 60 -2.73 21.30 2.73
C PHE A 60 -2.36 22.25 1.58
N ALA A 61 -2.95 23.44 1.59
CA ALA A 61 -2.51 24.54 0.74
C ALA A 61 -1.51 25.39 1.54
N PRO A 62 -0.35 25.74 0.96
CA PRO A 62 0.63 26.62 1.60
C PRO A 62 0.06 27.97 2.05
#